data_AF-A0A661R0D7-F1
#
_entry.id   AF-A0A661R0D7-F1
#
_cell.length_a   1.000
_cell.length_b   1.000
_cell.length_c   1.000
_cell.angle_alpha   90.00
_cell.angle_beta   90.00
_cell.angle_gamma   90.00
#
_symmetry.space_group_name_H-M   'P 1'
#
loop_
_entity.id
_entity.type
_entity.pdbx_description
1 polymer ?
#
loop_
_entity_poly.entity_id
_entity_poly.type
_entity_poly.pdbx_seq_one_letter_code
_entity_poly.pdbx_strand_id
1 'polypeptide(L)' 'MNSEKIGSVVVIGGGISGMLSALDLANSGYYVYLVEKSPSIGGVMSQLDKTFPTNDCAM' A
#
# COMPACT_ATOMS: atom_id res chain seq x y z
N MET A 1 14.58 3.67 -16.55
CA MET A 1 14.99 4.22 -15.24
C MET A 1 15.73 3.13 -14.48
N ASN A 2 17.05 3.06 -14.66
CA ASN A 2 17.88 2.10 -13.93
C ASN A 2 18.27 2.79 -12.61
N SER A 3 17.45 2.60 -11.58
CA SER A 3 17.69 3.16 -10.25
C SER A 3 18.38 2.07 -9.44
N GLU A 4 19.67 2.27 -9.12
CA GLU A 4 20.40 1.43 -8.17
C GLU A 4 19.68 1.54 -6.82
N LYS A 5 18.90 0.51 -6.49
CA LYS A 5 18.06 0.51 -5.29
C LYS A 5 18.96 0.43 -4.07
N ILE A 6 18.86 1.43 -3.20
CA ILE A 6 19.65 1.59 -1.96
C ILE A 6 19.42 0.46 -0.93
N GLY A 7 18.41 -0.38 -1.13
CA GLY A 7 18.10 -1.53 -0.30
C GLY A 7 16.78 -2.19 -0.68
N SER A 8 16.43 -3.27 0.01
CA SER A 8 15.13 -3.94 -0.13
C SER A 8 14.36 -3.90 1.20
N VAL A 9 13.05 -3.64 1.12
CA VAL A 9 12.13 -3.58 2.27
C VAL A 9 10.94 -4.50 2.00
N VAL A 10 10.45 -5.16 3.04
CA VAL A 10 9.19 -5.92 2.99
C VAL A 10 8.13 -5.23 3.83
N VAL A 11 6.95 -5.03 3.25
CA VAL A 11 5.75 -4.52 3.90
C VAL A 11 4.75 -5.67 3.98
N ILE A 12 4.31 -5.98 5.20
CA ILE A 12 3.35 -7.06 5.46
C ILE A 12 1.99 -6.41 5.76
N GLY A 13 1.00 -6.73 4.93
CA GLY A 13 -0.36 -6.19 5.00
C GLY A 13 -0.64 -5.18 3.89
N GLY A 14 -1.55 -5.52 2.98
CA GLY A 14 -2.02 -4.71 1.86
C GLY A 14 -3.22 -3.82 2.18
N GLY A 15 -3.38 -3.38 3.42
CA GLY A 15 -4.36 -2.34 3.78
C GLY A 15 -3.92 -0.94 3.34
N ILE A 16 -4.75 0.07 3.58
CA ILE A 16 -4.44 1.48 3.20
C ILE A 16 -3.07 1.95 3.70
N SER A 17 -2.73 1.64 4.96
CA SER A 17 -1.44 2.03 5.55
C SER A 17 -0.25 1.31 4.92
N GLY A 18 -0.39 0.02 4.59
CA GLY A 18 0.68 -0.77 3.99
C GLY A 18 0.91 -0.39 2.53
N MET A 19 -0.15 -0.14 1.77
CA MET A 19 -0.05 0.38 0.40
C MET A 19 0.62 1.76 0.37
N LEU A 20 0.24 2.67 1.27
CA LEU A 20 0.88 3.99 1.38
C LEU A 20 2.36 3.86 1.75
N SER A 21 2.67 3.06 2.77
CA SER A 21 4.06 2.83 3.20
C SER A 21 4.91 2.23 2.08
N ALA A 22 4.36 1.30 1.32
CA ALA A 22 5.04 0.70 0.18
C ALA A 22 5.30 1.71 -0.94
N LEU A 23 4.34 2.60 -1.21
CA LEU A 23 4.48 3.66 -2.21
C LEU A 23 5.54 4.69 -1.79
N ASP A 24 5.52 5.13 -0.54
CA ASP A 24 6.50 6.10 -0.01
C ASP A 24 7.93 5.55 -0.06
N LEU A 25 8.11 4.28 0.31
CA LEU A 25 9.40 3.60 0.23
C LEU A 25 9.88 3.39 -1.21
N ALA A 26 8.96 3.04 -2.12
CA ALA A 26 9.28 2.90 -3.55
C ALA A 26 9.68 4.25 -4.17
N ASN A 27 8.96 5.32 -3.83
CA ASN A 27 9.29 6.70 -4.25
C ASN A 27 10.63 7.16 -3.67
N SER A 28 10.99 6.66 -2.49
CA SER A 28 12.29 6.93 -1.85
C SER A 28 13.46 6.12 -2.45
N GLY A 29 13.20 5.24 -3.44
CA GLY A 29 14.23 4.49 -4.15
C GLY A 29 14.54 3.09 -3.61
N TYR A 30 13.72 2.57 -2.69
CA TYR A 30 13.87 1.19 -2.19
C TYR A 30 13.16 0.18 -3.10
N TYR A 31 13.66 -1.06 -3.11
CA TYR A 31 12.88 -2.17 -3.64
C TYR A 31 11.88 -2.65 -2.59
N VAL A 32 10.59 -2.56 -2.89
CA VAL A 32 9.54 -2.91 -1.93
C VAL A 32 8.85 -4.20 -2.32
N TYR A 33 8.83 -5.16 -1.41
CA TYR A 33 7.96 -6.32 -1.45
C TYR A 33 6.70 -6.03 -0.62
N LEU A 34 5.52 -6.05 -1.23
CA LEU A 34 4.25 -5.96 -0.50
C LEU A 34 3.62 -7.36 -0.43
N VAL A 35 3.42 -7.88 0.79
CA VAL A 35 2.85 -9.20 1.03
C VAL A 35 1.51 -9.05 1.75
N GLU A 36 0.44 -9.52 1.10
CA GLU A 36 -0.90 -9.56 1.68
C GLU A 36 -1.35 -11.02 1.82
N LYS A 37 -2.01 -11.33 2.95
CA LYS A 37 -2.52 -12.68 3.23
C LYS A 37 -3.73 -13.02 2.33
N SER A 38 -4.56 -12.02 2.08
CA SER A 38 -5.80 -12.13 1.33
C SER A 38 -5.51 -12.16 -0.18
N PRO A 39 -6.42 -12.70 -1.01
CA PRO A 39 -6.26 -12.69 -2.47
C PRO A 39 -6.33 -11.28 -3.09
N SER A 40 -6.62 -10.25 -2.30
CA SER A 40 -6.78 -8.87 -2.75
C SER A 40 -6.28 -7.88 -1.69
N ILE A 41 -5.78 -6.74 -2.16
CA ILE A 41 -5.37 -5.60 -1.35
C ILE A 41 -6.58 -4.70 -1.02
N GLY A 42 -6.42 -3.73 -0.12
CA GLY A 42 -7.45 -2.79 0.34
C GLY A 42 -7.80 -2.92 1.83
N GLY A 43 -7.60 -4.10 2.41
CA GLY A 43 -7.78 -4.35 3.84
C GLY A 43 -9.22 -4.11 4.33
N VAL A 44 -9.38 -3.31 5.39
CA VAL A 44 -10.71 -2.94 5.92
C VAL A 44 -11.36 -1.84 5.07
N MET A 45 -10.55 -0.96 4.47
CA MET A 45 -11.06 0.17 3.69
C MET A 45 -11.87 -0.29 2.47
N SER A 46 -11.45 -1.37 1.82
CA SER A 46 -12.20 -1.96 0.70
C SER A 46 -13.56 -2.56 1.07
N GLN A 47 -13.85 -2.73 2.36
CA GLN A 47 -15.14 -3.24 2.85
C GLN A 47 -16.11 -2.11 3.22
N LEU A 48 -15.63 -0.86 3.22
CA LEU A 48 -16.45 0.30 3.51
C LEU A 48 -17.13 0.79 2.22
N ASP A 49 -18.38 1.23 2.33
CA ASP A 49 -19.08 1.86 1.21
C ASP A 49 -18.55 3.28 0.98
N LYS A 50 -18.43 4.05 2.08
CA LYS A 50 -18.07 5.46 2.07
C LYS A 50 -17.05 5.83 3.15
N THR A 51 -16.24 6.86 2.89
CA THR A 51 -15.29 7.43 3.85
C THR A 51 -15.77 8.78 4.38
N PHE A 52 -15.93 8.90 5.70
CA PHE A 52 -16.21 10.19 6.34
C PHE A 52 -14.91 11.05 6.37
N PRO A 53 -14.98 12.39 6.24
CA PRO A 53 -16.15 13.28 6.16
C PRO A 53 -16.69 13.54 4.76
N THR A 54 -15.92 13.20 3.72
CA THR A 54 -16.23 13.60 2.33
C THR A 54 -17.33 12.75 1.70
N ASN A 55 -17.61 11.57 2.27
CA ASN A 55 -18.56 10.59 1.75
C ASN A 55 -18.19 10.10 0.34
N ASP A 56 -16.89 10.01 0.08
CA ASP A 56 -16.33 9.44 -1.15
C ASP A 56 -16.43 7.91 -1.12
N CYS A 57 -16.47 7.28 -2.30
CA CYS A 57 -16.38 5.83 -2.39
C CYS A 57 -15.01 5.36 -1.87
N ALA A 58 -14.99 4.31 -1.05
CA ALA A 58 -13.75 3.83 -0.45
C ALA A 58 -12.84 3.06 -1.43
N MET A 59 -13.38 2.67 -2.59
CA MET A 59 -12.69 2.01 -3.70
C MET A 59 -13.13 2.60 -5.04
#